data_AF-A0A424XWW0-F1
#
_entry.id   AF-A0A424XWW0-F1
#
_cell.length_a   1.000
_cell.length_b   1.000
_cell.length_c   1.000
_cell.angle_alpha   90.00
_cell.angle_beta   90.00
_cell.angle_gamma   90.00
#
_symmetry.space_group_name_H-M   'P 1'
#
loop_
_entity.id
_entity.type
_entity.pdbx_description
1 polymer ?
#
loop_
_entity_poly.entity_id
_entity_poly.type
_entity_poly.pdbx_seq_one_letter_code
_entity_poly.pdbx_strand_id
1 'polypeptide(L)'
;MIITLPRASVLMMSFLLILLTAPAYAWQAVTVELRVDEEALLQTSASQLRDRALSMGFQKAVRQEVVRIMPEPVGEDRLSSLMKHIDDVEALVQAYRGVVWNEHDAGMDLQMQVLLETETLRNILQRIGIYYTGSTQWPYDLSTRGASPDDFARLMELQMVTGVVVDSEAGTSLSLNRSLETGWTGTIAYGSHKMSASGYDLSNVWFDLWEFIFSLSDFEAFFVDTVVLNTNGWTTMDSIHSFDTLLKAWEREIEYGKIISVTAGIPDLEAVWIVQTLSIDSLQARLEGYFSGRDIKFEISLP
;
A
#
# COMPACT_ATOMS: atom_id res chain seq x y z
N MET A 1 -6.23 -45.07 -67.37
CA MET A 1 -5.94 -45.63 -66.03
C MET A 1 -4.94 -44.68 -65.37
N ILE A 2 -5.47 -43.66 -64.69
CA ILE A 2 -4.70 -42.54 -64.14
C ILE A 2 -4.63 -42.78 -62.63
N ILE A 3 -3.43 -43.01 -62.12
CA ILE A 3 -3.18 -43.26 -60.70
C ILE A 3 -3.14 -41.91 -59.99
N THR A 4 -4.12 -41.69 -59.13
CA THR A 4 -4.26 -40.57 -58.21
C THR A 4 -3.38 -40.78 -56.97
N LEU A 5 -2.58 -39.79 -56.61
CA LEU A 5 -2.00 -39.60 -55.28
C LEU A 5 -2.42 -38.22 -54.78
N PRO A 6 -3.16 -38.10 -53.67
CA PRO A 6 -3.24 -36.85 -52.96
C PRO A 6 -2.70 -36.95 -51.52
N ARG A 7 -1.79 -36.01 -51.26
CA ARG A 7 -1.77 -35.09 -50.12
C ARG A 7 -1.52 -35.69 -48.73
N ALA A 8 -0.30 -35.45 -48.28
CA ALA A 8 0.09 -35.34 -46.88
C ALA A 8 -0.83 -34.34 -46.15
N SER A 9 -1.57 -34.83 -45.16
CA SER A 9 -2.29 -34.00 -44.20
C SER A 9 -1.37 -33.74 -43.01
N VAL A 10 -1.04 -32.47 -42.85
CA VAL A 10 -0.31 -31.87 -41.73
C VAL A 10 -1.07 -32.18 -40.44
N LEU A 11 -0.47 -33.00 -39.56
CA LEU A 11 -0.98 -33.20 -38.21
C LEU A 11 -0.58 -31.97 -37.39
N MET A 12 -1.55 -31.08 -37.21
CA MET A 12 -1.47 -29.83 -36.46
C MET A 12 -1.21 -30.15 -34.98
N MET A 13 0.01 -29.88 -34.53
CA MET A 13 0.47 -30.05 -33.16
C MET A 13 -0.23 -29.00 -32.28
N SER A 14 -1.34 -29.39 -31.67
CA SER A 14 -2.03 -28.59 -30.64
C SER A 14 -1.13 -28.46 -29.42
N PHE A 15 -0.33 -27.40 -29.40
CA PHE A 15 0.45 -26.99 -28.24
C PHE A 15 -0.52 -26.33 -27.24
N LEU A 16 -1.03 -27.14 -26.32
CA LEU A 16 -1.84 -26.71 -25.19
C LEU A 16 -0.94 -25.86 -24.28
N LEU A 17 -0.93 -24.55 -24.49
CA LEU A 17 -0.26 -23.58 -23.62
C LEU A 17 -1.05 -23.52 -22.31
N ILE A 18 -0.69 -24.37 -21.36
CA ILE A 18 -1.14 -24.26 -19.97
C ILE A 18 -0.59 -22.93 -19.47
N LEU A 19 -1.42 -21.89 -19.50
CA LEU A 19 -1.23 -20.65 -18.75
C LEU A 19 -1.25 -21.04 -17.27
N LEU A 20 -0.08 -21.44 -16.76
CA LEU A 20 0.20 -21.44 -15.35
C LEU A 20 0.05 -19.99 -14.89
N THR A 21 -1.12 -19.66 -14.37
CA THR A 21 -1.34 -18.50 -13.51
C THR A 21 -0.59 -18.78 -12.21
N ALA A 22 0.74 -18.72 -12.28
CA ALA A 22 1.54 -18.56 -11.08
C ALA A 22 1.05 -17.26 -10.42
N PRO A 23 0.72 -17.27 -9.12
CA PRO A 23 0.50 -16.02 -8.41
C PRO A 23 1.72 -15.16 -8.67
N ALA A 24 1.51 -14.02 -9.33
CA ALA A 24 2.57 -13.08 -9.65
C ALA A 24 2.99 -12.41 -8.33
N TYR A 25 3.79 -13.12 -7.53
CA TYR A 25 4.54 -12.50 -6.46
C TYR A 25 5.42 -11.43 -7.12
N ALA A 26 5.04 -10.17 -6.92
CA ALA A 26 5.63 -9.04 -7.60
C ALA A 26 7.04 -8.80 -7.05
N TRP A 27 8.03 -9.43 -7.66
CA TRP A 27 9.44 -9.15 -7.38
C TRP A 27 9.73 -7.69 -7.75
N GLN A 28 10.14 -6.89 -6.77
CA GLN A 28 10.51 -5.48 -6.95
C GLN A 28 11.96 -5.39 -7.41
N ALA A 29 12.18 -4.87 -8.63
CA ALA A 29 13.52 -4.62 -9.13
C ALA A 29 14.07 -3.31 -8.54
N VAL A 30 15.18 -3.42 -7.81
CA VAL A 30 15.87 -2.27 -7.22
C VAL A 30 17.28 -2.14 -7.76
N THR A 31 17.71 -0.90 -7.90
CA THR A 31 19.09 -0.52 -8.20
C THR A 31 19.53 0.52 -7.20
N VAL A 32 20.63 0.28 -6.51
CA VAL A 32 21.19 1.17 -5.50
C VAL A 32 22.61 1.53 -5.91
N GLU A 33 22.88 2.82 -5.92
CA GLU A 33 24.22 3.37 -6.09
C GLU A 33 24.74 3.74 -4.70
N LEU A 34 25.77 3.04 -4.22
CA LEU A 34 26.45 3.36 -2.98
C LEU A 34 27.74 4.14 -3.32
N ARG A 35 27.70 5.44 -3.08
CA ARG A 35 28.90 6.28 -3.13
C ARG A 35 29.60 6.23 -1.77
N VAL A 36 30.91 6.01 -1.80
CA VAL A 36 31.76 5.96 -0.62
C VAL A 36 32.91 6.92 -0.88
N ASP A 37 33.21 7.80 0.07
CA ASP A 37 34.39 8.65 -0.07
C ASP A 37 35.68 7.81 0.03
N GLU A 38 36.78 8.32 -0.52
CA GLU A 38 38.07 7.62 -0.54
C GLU A 38 38.60 7.30 0.86
N GLU A 39 38.35 8.14 1.85
CA GLU A 39 38.78 7.98 3.24
C GLU A 39 37.99 6.86 3.96
N ALA A 40 36.70 6.76 3.67
CA ALA A 40 35.80 5.71 4.15
C ALA A 40 36.04 4.36 3.45
N LEU A 41 36.45 4.35 2.17
CA LEU A 41 36.88 3.15 1.45
C LEU A 41 38.13 2.51 2.08
N LEU A 42 39.05 3.33 2.59
CA LEU A 42 40.26 2.86 3.25
C LEU A 42 40.01 2.28 4.65
N GLN A 43 38.88 2.65 5.29
CA GLN A 43 38.55 2.25 6.66
C GLN A 43 37.43 1.20 6.76
N THR A 44 36.67 0.97 5.68
CA THR A 44 35.52 0.07 5.68
C THR A 44 35.84 -1.23 4.94
N SER A 45 35.54 -2.38 5.54
CA SER A 45 35.72 -3.66 4.86
C SER A 45 34.73 -3.83 3.69
N ALA A 46 35.12 -4.56 2.65
CA ALA A 46 34.23 -4.87 1.53
C ALA A 46 32.92 -5.57 1.96
N SER A 47 32.94 -6.34 3.05
CA SER A 47 31.74 -6.96 3.63
C SER A 47 30.77 -5.90 4.15
N GLN A 48 31.25 -4.94 4.93
CA GLN A 48 30.43 -3.87 5.49
C GLN A 48 29.83 -2.97 4.40
N LEU A 49 30.55 -2.72 3.31
CA LEU A 49 30.03 -1.98 2.16
C LEU A 49 28.90 -2.74 1.47
N ARG A 50 29.04 -4.05 1.31
CA ARG A 50 27.98 -4.91 0.75
C ARG A 50 26.75 -4.97 1.66
N ASP A 51 26.94 -5.13 2.96
CA ASP A 51 25.83 -5.16 3.94
C ASP A 51 25.07 -3.83 3.92
N ARG A 52 25.79 -2.70 3.85
CA ARG A 52 25.20 -1.37 3.72
C ARG A 52 24.42 -1.21 2.41
N ALA A 53 24.99 -1.64 1.29
CA ALA A 53 24.31 -1.58 -0.01
C ALA A 53 23.04 -2.45 -0.02
N LEU A 54 23.09 -3.65 0.56
CA LEU A 54 21.93 -4.53 0.73
C LEU A 54 20.83 -3.84 1.54
N SER A 55 21.17 -3.28 2.70
CA SER A 55 20.22 -2.55 3.55
C SER A 55 19.56 -1.38 2.82
N MET A 56 20.35 -0.60 2.07
CA MET A 56 19.82 0.46 1.20
C MET A 56 18.92 -0.10 0.07
N GLY A 57 19.24 -1.28 -0.45
CA GLY A 57 18.43 -2.02 -1.42
C GLY A 57 17.05 -2.37 -0.87
N PHE A 58 17.00 -2.88 0.37
CA PHE A 58 15.76 -3.20 1.05
C PHE A 58 14.93 -1.94 1.36
N GLN A 59 15.55 -0.87 1.86
CA GLN A 59 14.86 0.41 2.09
C GLN A 59 14.26 0.98 0.80
N LYS A 60 15.00 0.90 -0.31
CA LYS A 60 14.49 1.33 -1.62
C LYS A 60 13.33 0.46 -2.10
N ALA A 61 13.41 -0.86 -1.90
CA ALA A 61 12.33 -1.78 -2.24
C ALA A 61 11.06 -1.48 -1.43
N VAL A 62 11.18 -1.32 -0.11
CA VAL A 62 10.03 -0.96 0.76
C VAL A 62 9.44 0.38 0.35
N ARG A 63 10.26 1.41 0.10
CA ARG A 63 9.76 2.71 -0.37
C ARG A 63 8.98 2.60 -1.69
N GLN A 64 9.47 1.82 -2.65
CA GLN A 64 8.75 1.58 -3.91
C GLN A 64 7.44 0.83 -3.69
N GLU A 65 7.45 -0.17 -2.80
CA GLU A 65 6.27 -0.95 -2.47
C GLU A 65 5.21 -0.12 -1.76
N VAL A 66 5.60 0.76 -0.82
CA VAL A 66 4.69 1.75 -0.21
C VAL A 66 3.99 2.54 -1.31
N VAL A 67 4.73 3.14 -2.23
CA VAL A 67 4.14 3.92 -3.34
C VAL A 67 3.20 3.07 -4.22
N ARG A 68 3.49 1.78 -4.39
CA ARG A 68 2.66 0.86 -5.18
C ARG A 68 1.32 0.58 -4.50
N ILE A 69 1.32 0.34 -3.19
CA ILE A 69 0.12 -0.10 -2.46
C ILE A 69 -0.69 1.05 -1.88
N MET A 70 -0.11 2.24 -1.78
CA MET A 70 -0.82 3.42 -1.31
C MET A 70 -2.01 3.74 -2.23
N PRO A 71 -3.23 3.88 -1.68
CA PRO A 71 -4.43 4.22 -2.45
C PRO A 71 -4.24 5.52 -3.24
N GLU A 72 -3.73 6.53 -2.55
CA GLU A 72 -3.48 7.86 -3.09
C GLU A 72 -1.98 8.21 -3.11
N PRO A 73 -1.53 9.04 -4.08
CA PRO A 73 -0.13 9.47 -4.14
C PRO A 73 0.31 10.19 -2.86
N VAL A 74 1.44 9.76 -2.30
CA VAL A 74 2.06 10.40 -1.12
C VAL A 74 3.17 11.34 -1.58
N GLY A 75 3.18 12.58 -1.09
CA GLY A 75 4.24 13.54 -1.37
C GLY A 75 5.61 13.08 -0.83
N GLU A 76 6.68 13.45 -1.52
CA GLU A 76 8.04 12.97 -1.24
C GLU A 76 8.53 13.27 0.19
N ASP A 77 8.20 14.43 0.74
CA ASP A 77 8.56 14.80 2.12
C ASP A 77 7.86 13.90 3.15
N ARG A 78 6.59 13.60 2.91
CA ARG A 78 5.78 12.74 3.79
C ARG A 78 6.25 11.29 3.70
N LEU A 79 6.54 10.81 2.49
CA LEU A 79 7.12 9.48 2.26
C LEU A 79 8.48 9.35 2.94
N SER A 80 9.34 10.36 2.82
CA SER A 80 10.66 10.37 3.45
C SER A 80 10.57 10.36 4.98
N SER A 81 9.61 11.09 5.54
CA SER A 81 9.34 11.06 6.99
C SER A 81 8.76 9.71 7.44
N LEU A 82 7.81 9.15 6.70
CA LEU A 82 7.25 7.81 6.95
C LEU A 82 8.35 6.75 7.05
N MET A 83 9.30 6.74 6.10
CA MET A 83 10.37 5.73 6.08
C MET A 83 11.23 5.72 7.35
N LYS A 84 11.28 6.82 8.12
CA LYS A 84 11.98 6.87 9.41
C LYS A 84 11.23 6.15 10.54
N HIS A 85 9.95 5.84 10.32
CA HIS A 85 9.05 5.23 11.30
C HIS A 85 8.68 3.78 10.93
N ILE A 86 9.17 3.27 9.80
CA ILE A 86 9.09 1.84 9.50
C ILE A 86 10.29 1.18 10.15
N ASP A 87 10.05 0.60 11.31
CA ASP A 87 11.06 -0.20 12.02
C ASP A 87 11.34 -1.50 11.25
N ASP A 88 12.59 -1.96 11.36
CA ASP A 88 13.05 -3.26 10.87
C ASP A 88 12.60 -3.60 9.43
N VAL A 89 13.04 -2.77 8.48
CA VAL A 89 12.84 -2.99 7.03
C VAL A 89 13.24 -4.40 6.58
N GLU A 90 14.21 -5.03 7.24
CA GLU A 90 14.67 -6.37 6.89
C GLU A 90 13.63 -7.44 7.22
N ALA A 91 12.85 -7.27 8.29
CA ALA A 91 11.75 -8.18 8.63
C ALA A 91 10.64 -8.21 7.56
N LEU A 92 10.52 -7.16 6.74
CA LEU A 92 9.57 -7.12 5.63
C LEU A 92 10.07 -7.87 4.39
N VAL A 93 11.34 -8.28 4.35
CA VAL A 93 11.94 -8.95 3.19
C VAL A 93 11.75 -10.46 3.31
N GLN A 94 10.89 -11.02 2.45
CA GLN A 94 10.69 -12.48 2.39
C GLN A 94 11.83 -13.18 1.65
N ALA A 95 12.33 -12.58 0.56
CA ALA A 95 13.42 -13.10 -0.23
C ALA A 95 14.07 -12.00 -1.08
N TYR A 96 15.31 -12.21 -1.51
CA TYR A 96 15.94 -11.41 -2.54
C TYR A 96 16.76 -12.30 -3.49
N ARG A 97 16.95 -11.87 -4.74
CA ARG A 97 17.68 -12.63 -5.78
C ARG A 97 18.31 -11.72 -6.82
N GLY A 98 19.14 -12.32 -7.68
CA GLY A 98 19.72 -11.62 -8.83
C GLY A 98 20.64 -10.48 -8.44
N VAL A 99 21.37 -10.67 -7.34
CA VAL A 99 22.31 -9.68 -6.79
C VAL A 99 23.50 -9.54 -7.74
N VAL A 100 23.62 -8.37 -8.37
CA VAL A 100 24.74 -8.00 -9.24
C VAL A 100 25.45 -6.80 -8.61
N TRP A 101 26.77 -6.94 -8.45
CA TRP A 101 27.65 -5.92 -7.91
C TRP A 101 28.51 -5.35 -9.03
N ASN A 102 28.51 -4.02 -9.20
CA ASN A 102 29.46 -3.34 -10.07
C ASN A 102 30.30 -2.39 -9.23
N GLU A 103 31.57 -2.71 -9.05
CA GLU A 103 32.53 -1.84 -8.37
C GLU A 103 33.13 -0.85 -9.38
N HIS A 104 33.27 0.40 -8.99
CA HIS A 104 33.91 1.44 -9.79
C HIS A 104 34.65 2.44 -8.89
N ASP A 105 35.53 3.27 -9.46
CA ASP A 105 36.44 4.13 -8.70
C ASP A 105 35.76 5.06 -7.67
N ALA A 106 34.48 5.39 -7.88
CA ALA A 106 33.68 6.25 -7.00
C ALA A 106 32.72 5.51 -6.03
N GLY A 107 32.74 4.17 -5.97
CA GLY A 107 31.79 3.39 -5.16
C GLY A 107 31.37 2.05 -5.76
N MET A 108 30.15 1.62 -5.42
CA MET A 108 29.60 0.32 -5.80
C MET A 108 28.12 0.44 -6.16
N ASP A 109 27.72 -0.16 -7.27
CA ASP A 109 26.31 -0.37 -7.62
C ASP A 109 25.86 -1.76 -7.23
N LEU A 110 24.65 -1.83 -6.67
CA LEU A 110 23.90 -3.04 -6.39
C LEU A 110 22.63 -3.07 -7.23
N GLN A 111 22.44 -4.13 -7.99
CA GLN A 111 21.14 -4.46 -8.59
C GLN A 111 20.61 -5.74 -7.96
N MET A 112 19.34 -5.75 -7.57
CA MET A 112 18.69 -6.95 -7.04
C MET A 112 17.18 -6.91 -7.24
N GLN A 113 16.55 -8.06 -7.06
CA GLN A 113 15.10 -8.19 -6.95
C GLN A 113 14.73 -8.56 -5.52
N VAL A 114 13.73 -7.90 -4.96
CA VAL A 114 13.27 -8.10 -3.58
C VAL A 114 11.81 -8.51 -3.60
N LEU A 115 11.49 -9.56 -2.85
CA LEU A 115 10.13 -9.96 -2.53
C LEU A 115 9.81 -9.50 -1.11
N LEU A 116 8.73 -8.74 -0.97
CA LEU A 116 8.31 -8.14 0.29
C LEU A 116 7.01 -8.78 0.80
N GLU A 117 6.82 -8.75 2.11
CA GLU A 117 5.55 -9.09 2.74
C GLU A 117 4.60 -7.89 2.71
N THR A 118 3.85 -7.77 1.61
CA THR A 118 2.96 -6.64 1.34
C THR A 118 1.88 -6.45 2.40
N GLU A 119 1.29 -7.54 2.92
CA GLU A 119 0.24 -7.48 3.94
C GLU A 119 0.75 -6.88 5.26
N THR A 120 1.93 -7.31 5.72
CA THR A 120 2.56 -6.74 6.92
C THR A 120 2.88 -5.27 6.71
N LEU A 121 3.40 -4.90 5.53
CA LEU A 121 3.63 -3.49 5.20
C LEU A 121 2.34 -2.68 5.22
N ARG A 122 1.25 -3.18 4.61
CA ARG A 122 -0.06 -2.53 4.61
C ARG A 122 -0.56 -2.30 6.04
N ASN A 123 -0.47 -3.32 6.90
CA ASN A 123 -0.87 -3.21 8.30
C ASN A 123 -0.05 -2.14 9.05
N ILE A 124 1.24 -2.01 8.77
CA ILE A 124 2.07 -0.93 9.32
C ILE A 124 1.57 0.44 8.85
N LEU A 125 1.27 0.60 7.56
CA LEU A 125 0.76 1.87 7.01
C LEU A 125 -0.61 2.25 7.58
N GLN A 126 -1.50 1.26 7.78
CA GLN A 126 -2.80 1.43 8.43
C GLN A 126 -2.64 1.85 9.89
N ARG A 127 -1.77 1.17 10.64
CA ARG A 127 -1.44 1.52 12.03
C ARG A 127 -0.90 2.93 12.17
N ILE A 128 -0.05 3.36 11.24
CA ILE A 128 0.50 4.72 11.21
C ILE A 128 -0.57 5.76 10.82
N GLY A 129 -1.62 5.35 10.11
CA GLY A 129 -2.73 6.18 9.64
C GLY A 129 -2.57 6.70 8.22
N ILE A 130 -1.35 6.66 7.68
CA ILE A 130 -1.04 7.21 6.34
C ILE A 130 -1.83 6.53 5.23
N TYR A 131 -2.20 5.26 5.42
CA TYR A 131 -3.00 4.49 4.46
C TYR A 131 -4.37 5.13 4.21
N TYR A 132 -5.01 5.65 5.26
CA TYR A 132 -6.33 6.27 5.20
C TYR A 132 -6.23 7.76 4.87
N THR A 133 -5.25 8.46 5.44
CA THR A 133 -5.16 9.93 5.41
C THR A 133 -4.36 10.46 4.22
N GLY A 134 -4.34 9.73 3.10
CA GLY A 134 -3.59 10.10 1.89
C GLY A 134 -4.09 11.40 1.27
N SER A 135 -5.41 11.54 1.10
CA SER A 135 -6.09 12.69 0.49
C SER A 135 -6.75 13.62 1.51
N THR A 136 -7.29 13.05 2.59
CA THR A 136 -8.03 13.79 3.62
C THR A 136 -7.34 13.67 4.97
N GLN A 137 -7.15 14.80 5.65
CA GLN A 137 -6.57 14.81 6.98
C GLN A 137 -7.65 14.62 8.05
N TRP A 138 -7.33 13.90 9.12
CA TRP A 138 -8.24 13.71 10.24
C TRP A 138 -8.07 14.83 11.30
N PRO A 139 -9.11 15.61 11.60
CA PRO A 139 -9.03 16.70 12.55
C PRO A 139 -9.03 16.20 14.00
N TYR A 140 -8.28 16.86 14.89
CA TYR A 140 -8.27 16.54 16.32
C TYR A 140 -7.89 17.74 17.21
N ASP A 141 -8.42 17.79 18.42
CA ASP A 141 -8.03 18.78 19.43
C ASP A 141 -6.79 18.30 20.20
N LEU A 142 -5.78 19.17 20.34
CA LEU A 142 -4.52 18.86 21.00
C LEU A 142 -4.32 19.68 22.27
N SER A 143 -4.15 18.98 23.39
CA SER A 143 -3.72 19.57 24.66
C SER A 143 -2.36 19.01 25.07
N THR A 144 -1.35 19.86 25.20
CA THR A 144 -0.01 19.47 25.63
C THR A 144 0.38 20.11 26.95
N ARG A 145 1.03 19.35 27.84
CA ARG A 145 1.65 19.87 29.07
C ARG A 145 3.10 19.40 29.18
N GLY A 146 3.99 20.31 29.56
CA GLY A 146 5.42 19.99 29.77
C GLY A 146 6.24 19.79 28.49
N ALA A 147 5.64 19.96 27.31
CA ALA A 147 6.33 19.88 26.03
C ALA A 147 7.27 21.08 25.81
N SER A 148 8.48 20.78 25.33
CA SER A 148 9.51 21.73 24.91
C SER A 148 9.34 22.12 23.43
N PRO A 149 10.01 23.18 22.94
CA PRO A 149 9.99 23.56 21.52
C PRO A 149 10.40 22.42 20.56
N ASP A 150 11.39 21.62 20.94
CA ASP A 150 11.85 20.49 20.12
C ASP A 150 10.78 19.39 20.03
N ASP A 151 9.98 19.20 21.09
CA ASP A 151 8.87 18.24 21.07
C ASP A 151 7.76 18.69 20.12
N PHE A 152 7.51 20.01 20.01
CA PHE A 152 6.54 20.52 19.05
C PHE A 152 6.98 20.28 17.60
N ALA A 153 8.28 20.44 17.30
CA ALA A 153 8.80 20.10 15.98
C ALA A 153 8.60 18.60 15.66
N ARG A 154 8.84 17.73 16.65
CA ARG A 154 8.58 16.30 16.52
C ARG A 154 7.09 15.99 16.36
N LEU A 155 6.20 16.66 17.09
CA LEU A 155 4.76 16.51 16.93
C LEU A 155 4.29 16.91 15.54
N MET A 156 4.85 17.98 14.96
CA MET A 156 4.52 18.38 13.58
C MET A 156 4.94 17.32 12.56
N GLU A 157 6.10 16.69 12.73
CA GLU A 157 6.52 15.56 11.88
C GLU A 157 5.55 14.37 12.02
N LEU A 158 5.18 14.02 13.24
CA LEU A 158 4.24 12.94 13.52
C LEU A 158 2.84 13.22 12.94
N GLN A 159 2.33 14.45 13.09
CA GLN A 159 1.07 14.90 12.46
C GLN A 159 1.12 14.75 10.94
N MET A 160 2.23 15.17 10.32
CA MET A 160 2.42 15.07 8.87
C MET A 160 2.42 13.61 8.40
N VAL A 161 3.13 12.71 9.09
CA VAL A 161 3.20 11.29 8.74
C VAL A 161 1.83 10.63 8.90
N THR A 162 1.22 10.79 10.08
CA THR A 162 -0.09 10.21 10.42
C THR A 162 -1.24 10.82 9.60
N GLY A 163 -1.08 12.05 9.09
CA GLY A 163 -2.09 12.78 8.32
C GLY A 163 -3.24 13.29 9.18
N VAL A 164 -2.91 13.77 10.37
CA VAL A 164 -3.87 14.39 11.29
C VAL A 164 -3.58 15.89 11.41
N VAL A 165 -4.62 16.68 11.66
CA VAL A 165 -4.52 18.14 11.73
C VAL A 165 -5.15 18.67 13.01
N VAL A 166 -4.50 19.63 13.65
CA VAL A 166 -5.03 20.24 14.88
C VAL A 166 -6.22 21.13 14.55
N ASP A 167 -7.35 20.85 15.20
CA ASP A 167 -8.57 21.63 15.14
C ASP A 167 -9.27 21.56 16.52
N SER A 168 -9.45 22.70 17.17
CA SER A 168 -10.05 22.79 18.50
C SER A 168 -11.54 22.44 18.54
N GLU A 169 -12.21 22.38 17.40
CA GLU A 169 -13.62 21.99 17.29
C GLU A 169 -13.79 20.50 16.93
N ALA A 170 -12.69 19.76 16.79
CA ALA A 170 -12.73 18.36 16.39
C ALA A 170 -13.34 17.44 17.47
N GLY A 171 -14.04 16.40 17.02
CA GLY A 171 -14.62 15.37 17.89
C GLY A 171 -13.61 14.40 18.50
N THR A 172 -12.37 14.38 17.99
CA THR A 172 -11.26 13.60 18.55
C THR A 172 -10.41 14.51 19.43
N SER A 173 -10.19 14.13 20.69
CA SER A 173 -9.33 14.88 21.62
C SER A 173 -8.08 14.07 21.97
N LEU A 174 -6.91 14.70 21.92
CA LEU A 174 -5.62 14.13 22.31
C LEU A 174 -4.97 15.00 23.39
N SER A 175 -4.66 14.39 24.53
CA SER A 175 -3.89 15.02 25.60
C SER A 175 -2.55 14.35 25.73
N LEU A 176 -1.45 15.12 25.72
CA LEU A 176 -0.08 14.65 25.91
C LEU A 176 0.59 15.38 27.08
N ASN A 177 1.24 14.64 27.95
CA ASN A 177 1.96 15.16 29.11
C ASN A 177 3.37 14.60 29.15
N ARG A 178 4.37 15.50 29.21
CA ARG A 178 5.78 15.15 29.38
C ARG A 178 6.19 15.30 30.84
N SER A 179 6.75 14.23 31.39
CA SER A 179 7.36 14.16 32.72
C SER A 179 8.84 13.79 32.59
N LEU A 180 9.70 14.38 33.44
CA LEU A 180 11.12 14.06 33.45
C LEU A 180 11.41 12.65 34.01
N GLU A 181 10.54 12.14 34.87
CA GLU A 181 10.74 10.83 35.54
C GLU A 181 10.17 9.66 34.73
N THR A 182 9.01 9.86 34.09
CA THR A 182 8.24 8.78 33.46
C THR A 182 8.14 8.91 31.94
N GLY A 183 8.77 9.94 31.34
CA GLY A 183 8.67 10.22 29.92
C GLY A 183 7.30 10.80 29.53
N TRP A 184 6.75 10.31 28.43
CA TRP A 184 5.47 10.74 27.88
C TRP A 184 4.31 9.91 28.43
N THR A 185 3.19 10.58 28.65
CA THR A 185 1.89 9.93 28.89
C THR A 185 0.85 10.65 28.06
N GLY A 186 0.01 9.89 27.37
CA GLY A 186 -1.02 10.42 26.51
C GLY A 186 -2.36 9.74 26.69
N THR A 187 -3.40 10.45 26.28
CA THR A 187 -4.77 9.96 26.27
C THR A 187 -5.46 10.50 25.03
N ILE A 188 -6.07 9.60 24.25
CA ILE A 188 -6.87 9.94 23.08
C ILE A 188 -8.32 9.52 23.33
N ALA A 189 -9.26 10.30 22.82
CA ALA A 189 -10.68 9.98 22.90
C ALA A 189 -11.42 10.39 21.63
N TYR A 190 -12.41 9.59 21.24
CA TYR A 190 -13.32 9.85 20.12
C TYR A 190 -14.67 9.21 20.43
N GLY A 191 -15.73 10.02 20.49
CA GLY A 191 -17.05 9.54 20.93
C GLY A 191 -17.01 8.93 22.34
N SER A 192 -17.42 7.67 22.47
CA SER A 192 -17.37 6.90 23.73
C SER A 192 -16.04 6.15 23.93
N HIS A 193 -15.15 6.16 22.93
CA HIS A 193 -13.89 5.42 22.93
C HIS A 193 -12.77 6.26 23.55
N LYS A 194 -11.94 5.64 24.39
CA LYS A 194 -10.82 6.29 25.05
C LYS A 194 -9.69 5.29 25.29
N MET A 195 -8.46 5.73 25.04
CA MET A 195 -7.24 4.95 25.27
C MET A 195 -6.16 5.83 25.90
N SER A 196 -5.28 5.22 26.69
CA SER A 196 -4.10 5.88 27.24
C SER A 196 -2.85 5.06 26.96
N ALA A 197 -1.73 5.74 26.70
CA ALA A 197 -0.43 5.13 26.48
C ALA A 197 0.65 5.92 27.23
N SER A 198 1.76 5.26 27.56
CA SER A 198 2.92 5.90 28.19
C SER A 198 4.22 5.24 27.75
N GLY A 199 5.30 6.02 27.72
CA GLY A 199 6.60 5.57 27.24
C GLY A 199 7.63 6.69 27.23
N TYR A 200 8.91 6.35 27.09
CA TYR A 200 9.98 7.36 27.04
C TYR A 200 10.07 8.08 25.70
N ASP A 201 9.61 7.44 24.62
CA ASP A 201 9.62 8.00 23.27
C ASP A 201 8.23 8.55 22.90
N LEU A 202 8.20 9.78 22.39
CA LEU A 202 6.97 10.45 21.97
C LEU A 202 6.31 9.73 20.78
N SER A 203 7.09 9.27 19.82
CA SER A 203 6.61 8.61 18.61
C SER A 203 5.87 7.33 18.94
N ASN A 204 6.40 6.52 19.87
CA ASN A 204 5.75 5.30 20.31
C ASN A 204 4.40 5.60 20.97
N VAL A 205 4.37 6.54 21.93
CA VAL A 205 3.11 6.95 22.58
C VAL A 205 2.11 7.51 21.56
N TRP A 206 2.60 8.27 20.57
CA TRP A 206 1.77 8.82 19.50
C TRP A 206 1.14 7.72 18.64
N PHE A 207 1.93 6.79 18.11
CA PHE A 207 1.41 5.73 17.24
C PHE A 207 0.50 4.77 17.99
N ASP A 208 0.79 4.42 19.25
CA ASP A 208 -0.10 3.58 20.06
C ASP A 208 -1.50 4.20 20.25
N LEU A 209 -1.55 5.51 20.46
CA LEU A 209 -2.82 6.24 20.62
C LEU A 209 -3.58 6.34 19.29
N TRP A 210 -2.88 6.64 18.20
CA TRP A 210 -3.53 6.78 16.89
C TRP A 210 -3.94 5.44 16.28
N GLU A 211 -3.16 4.38 16.47
CA GLU A 211 -3.52 3.01 16.11
C GLU A 211 -4.89 2.64 16.69
N PHE A 212 -5.12 2.97 17.97
CA PHE A 212 -6.40 2.73 18.60
C PHE A 212 -7.55 3.41 17.85
N ILE A 213 -7.40 4.66 17.45
CA ILE A 213 -8.44 5.38 16.69
C ILE A 213 -8.64 4.76 15.30
N PHE A 214 -7.56 4.43 14.60
CA PHE A 214 -7.62 3.86 13.26
C PHE A 214 -8.19 2.44 13.24
N SER A 215 -8.13 1.73 14.37
CA SER A 215 -8.78 0.42 14.54
C SER A 215 -10.30 0.49 14.74
N LEU A 216 -10.88 1.68 14.94
CA LEU A 216 -12.32 1.84 15.14
C LEU A 216 -13.07 1.75 13.81
N SER A 217 -14.14 0.96 13.77
CA SER A 217 -15.02 0.83 12.59
C SER A 217 -15.60 2.16 12.13
N ASP A 218 -15.91 3.06 13.08
CA ASP A 218 -16.49 4.37 12.79
C ASP A 218 -15.46 5.31 12.13
N PHE A 219 -14.17 5.12 12.42
CA PHE A 219 -13.09 5.83 11.74
C PHE A 219 -12.93 5.28 10.32
N GLU A 220 -12.86 3.96 10.16
CA GLU A 220 -12.73 3.32 8.85
C GLU A 220 -13.88 3.72 7.92
N ALA A 221 -15.12 3.75 8.43
CA ALA A 221 -16.30 4.17 7.68
C ALA A 221 -16.28 5.64 7.20
N PHE A 222 -15.41 6.50 7.77
CA PHE A 222 -15.23 7.87 7.26
C PHE A 222 -14.35 7.92 6.01
N PHE A 223 -13.38 7.02 5.88
CA PHE A 223 -12.43 7.00 4.78
C PHE A 223 -12.80 6.00 3.68
N VAL A 224 -13.48 4.91 4.05
CA VAL A 224 -13.82 3.82 3.14
C VAL A 224 -15.26 3.98 2.69
N ASP A 225 -15.42 4.41 1.44
CA ASP A 225 -16.71 4.45 0.77
C ASP A 225 -17.17 3.04 0.41
N THR A 226 -18.41 2.72 0.74
CA THR A 226 -19.08 1.53 0.19
C THR A 226 -19.92 1.95 -1.01
N VAL A 227 -19.67 1.36 -2.16
CA VAL A 227 -20.38 1.64 -3.42
C VAL A 227 -20.94 0.36 -4.04
N VAL A 228 -22.00 0.53 -4.83
CA VAL A 228 -22.58 -0.51 -5.67
C VAL A 228 -22.07 -0.32 -7.09
N LEU A 229 -21.34 -1.31 -7.61
CA LEU A 229 -20.91 -1.36 -8.99
C LEU A 229 -21.91 -2.20 -9.78
N ASN A 230 -22.66 -1.58 -10.67
CA ASN A 230 -23.50 -2.27 -11.65
C ASN A 230 -22.76 -2.35 -12.98
N THR A 231 -22.81 -3.50 -13.66
CA THR A 231 -22.29 -3.66 -15.01
C THR A 231 -23.26 -4.44 -15.89
N ASN A 232 -23.33 -4.08 -17.17
CA ASN A 232 -24.21 -4.69 -18.16
C ASN A 232 -23.46 -4.86 -19.49
N GLY A 233 -23.71 -5.96 -20.21
CA GLY A 233 -23.09 -6.27 -21.50
C GLY A 233 -22.18 -7.51 -21.46
N TRP A 234 -22.27 -8.33 -20.40
CA TRP A 234 -21.47 -9.55 -20.32
C TRP A 234 -22.05 -10.64 -21.22
N THR A 235 -21.20 -11.27 -22.02
CA THR A 235 -21.59 -12.36 -22.91
C THR A 235 -21.60 -13.73 -22.22
N THR A 236 -20.85 -13.90 -21.13
CA THR A 236 -20.71 -15.18 -20.42
C THR A 236 -20.51 -15.00 -18.92
N MET A 237 -20.96 -15.98 -18.13
CA MET A 237 -20.68 -16.07 -16.68
C MET A 237 -19.18 -16.13 -16.38
N ASP A 238 -18.40 -16.80 -17.24
CA ASP A 238 -16.94 -16.91 -17.08
C ASP A 238 -16.25 -15.54 -17.14
N SER A 239 -16.77 -14.62 -17.96
CA SER A 239 -16.24 -13.26 -18.05
C SER A 239 -16.50 -12.48 -16.76
N ILE A 240 -17.68 -12.66 -16.16
CA ILE A 240 -18.02 -12.08 -14.85
C ILE A 240 -17.11 -12.63 -13.75
N HIS A 241 -16.88 -13.95 -13.71
CA HIS A 241 -15.96 -14.55 -12.74
C HIS A 241 -14.51 -14.11 -12.93
N SER A 242 -14.07 -13.97 -14.19
CA SER A 242 -12.73 -13.47 -14.50
C SER A 242 -12.58 -12.01 -14.04
N PHE A 243 -13.62 -11.20 -14.23
CA PHE A 243 -13.64 -9.83 -13.73
C PHE A 243 -13.69 -9.77 -12.20
N ASP A 244 -14.48 -10.60 -11.53
CA ASP A 244 -14.53 -10.66 -10.06
C ASP A 244 -13.14 -11.00 -9.46
N THR A 245 -12.41 -11.91 -10.09
CA THR A 245 -11.03 -12.25 -9.70
C THR A 245 -10.09 -11.07 -9.92
N LEU A 246 -10.22 -10.38 -11.06
CA LEU A 246 -9.40 -9.22 -11.39
C LEU A 246 -9.69 -8.04 -10.45
N LEU A 247 -10.96 -7.80 -10.14
CA LEU A 247 -11.42 -6.74 -9.25
C LEU A 247 -10.79 -6.90 -7.86
N LYS A 248 -10.76 -8.12 -7.33
CA LYS A 248 -10.10 -8.44 -6.06
C LYS A 248 -8.57 -8.26 -6.07
N ALA A 249 -7.95 -8.25 -7.26
CA ALA A 249 -6.52 -8.01 -7.42
C ALA A 249 -6.18 -6.52 -7.55
N TRP A 250 -7.16 -5.61 -7.55
CA TRP A 250 -6.94 -4.16 -7.57
C TRP A 250 -6.68 -3.65 -6.15
N GLU A 251 -5.57 -4.11 -5.56
CA GLU A 251 -5.11 -3.85 -4.19
C GLU A 251 -4.99 -2.37 -3.78
N ARG A 252 -5.00 -1.46 -4.76
CA ARG A 252 -4.87 -0.02 -4.56
C ARG A 252 -6.23 0.67 -4.55
N GLU A 253 -7.13 0.22 -5.40
CA GLU A 253 -8.45 0.85 -5.60
C GLU A 253 -9.54 0.19 -4.74
N ILE A 254 -9.33 -1.04 -4.26
CA ILE A 254 -10.36 -1.85 -3.62
C ILE A 254 -9.84 -2.47 -2.31
N GLU A 255 -10.52 -2.15 -1.21
CA GLU A 255 -10.34 -2.82 0.08
C GLU A 255 -11.10 -4.15 0.13
N TYR A 256 -12.32 -4.14 -0.42
CA TYR A 256 -13.19 -5.30 -0.46
C TYR A 256 -14.08 -5.27 -1.69
N GLY A 257 -14.26 -6.43 -2.33
CA GLY A 257 -15.15 -6.57 -3.48
C GLY A 257 -15.89 -7.90 -3.43
N LYS A 258 -17.22 -7.85 -3.53
CA LYS A 258 -18.05 -9.04 -3.56
C LYS A 258 -19.22 -8.89 -4.52
N ILE A 259 -19.37 -9.86 -5.40
CA ILE A 259 -20.55 -10.00 -6.24
C ILE A 259 -21.79 -10.28 -5.37
N ILE A 260 -22.83 -9.48 -5.56
CA ILE A 260 -24.10 -9.62 -4.83
C ILE A 260 -25.20 -10.23 -5.69
N SER A 261 -25.18 -10.00 -7.01
CA SER A 261 -26.16 -10.58 -7.92
C SER A 261 -25.61 -10.71 -9.33
N VAL A 262 -26.15 -11.70 -10.04
CA VAL A 262 -26.00 -11.84 -11.49
C VAL A 262 -27.37 -12.14 -12.05
N THR A 263 -27.79 -11.32 -13.01
CA THR A 263 -29.10 -11.42 -13.64
C THR A 263 -28.94 -11.73 -15.12
N ALA A 264 -29.62 -12.76 -15.60
CA ALA A 264 -29.65 -13.07 -17.01
C ALA A 264 -30.65 -12.17 -17.73
N GLY A 265 -30.15 -11.23 -18.53
CA GLY A 265 -30.93 -10.49 -19.52
C GLY A 265 -30.85 -11.15 -20.89
N ILE A 266 -31.69 -10.70 -21.82
CA ILE A 266 -31.56 -11.00 -23.25
C ILE A 266 -31.20 -9.68 -23.94
N PRO A 267 -30.07 -9.57 -24.65
CA PRO A 267 -29.11 -10.62 -24.98
C PRO A 267 -27.99 -10.86 -23.94
N ASP A 268 -27.83 -9.96 -22.96
CA ASP A 268 -26.62 -9.89 -22.13
C ASP A 268 -26.88 -10.16 -20.65
N LEU A 269 -25.82 -10.50 -19.93
CA LEU A 269 -25.86 -10.66 -18.47
C LEU A 269 -25.54 -9.33 -17.78
N GLU A 270 -26.20 -9.10 -16.66
CA GLU A 270 -25.95 -8.01 -15.72
C GLU A 270 -25.33 -8.58 -14.45
N ALA A 271 -24.37 -7.88 -13.87
CA ALA A 271 -23.76 -8.27 -12.61
C ALA A 271 -23.58 -7.05 -11.71
N VAL A 272 -23.77 -7.27 -10.41
CA VAL A 272 -23.70 -6.22 -9.41
C VAL A 272 -22.75 -6.64 -8.29
N TRP A 273 -21.88 -5.73 -7.88
CA TRP A 273 -20.94 -5.89 -6.77
C TRP A 273 -21.18 -4.83 -5.70
N ILE A 274 -20.90 -5.20 -4.45
CA ILE A 274 -20.58 -4.24 -3.41
C ILE A 274 -19.06 -4.13 -3.37
N VAL A 275 -18.57 -2.89 -3.43
CA VAL A 275 -17.14 -2.55 -3.43
C VAL A 275 -16.89 -1.55 -2.30
N GLN A 276 -15.84 -1.78 -1.52
CA GLN A 276 -15.31 -0.82 -0.56
C GLN A 276 -14.02 -0.23 -1.13
N THR A 277 -13.94 1.10 -1.16
CA THR A 277 -12.83 1.84 -1.75
C THR A 277 -12.49 3.07 -0.92
N LEU A 278 -11.21 3.44 -0.90
CA LEU A 278 -10.73 4.70 -0.30
C LEU A 278 -10.85 5.88 -1.27
N SER A 279 -11.17 5.62 -2.55
CA SER A 279 -11.23 6.65 -3.58
C SER A 279 -12.13 6.20 -4.74
N ILE A 280 -13.37 6.71 -4.74
CA ILE A 280 -14.33 6.46 -5.81
C ILE A 280 -13.78 6.92 -7.17
N ASP A 281 -13.08 8.05 -7.21
CA ASP A 281 -12.49 8.60 -8.44
C ASP A 281 -11.41 7.68 -9.02
N SER A 282 -10.51 7.15 -8.16
CA SER A 282 -9.48 6.19 -8.58
C SER A 282 -10.09 4.88 -9.07
N LEU A 283 -11.12 4.37 -8.36
CA LEU A 283 -11.88 3.19 -8.80
C LEU A 283 -12.56 3.43 -10.15
N GLN A 284 -13.21 4.58 -10.33
CA GLN A 284 -13.88 4.94 -11.57
C GLN A 284 -12.88 5.01 -12.73
N ALA A 285 -11.76 5.73 -12.59
CA ALA A 285 -10.73 5.81 -13.63
C ALA A 285 -10.17 4.42 -14.00
N ARG A 286 -10.03 3.53 -13.02
CA ARG A 286 -9.60 2.14 -13.24
C ARG A 286 -10.62 1.32 -14.03
N LEU A 287 -11.90 1.45 -13.69
CA LEU A 287 -13.02 0.81 -14.40
C LEU A 287 -13.14 1.33 -15.83
N GLU A 288 -13.06 2.65 -16.03
CA GLU A 288 -13.05 3.28 -17.36
C GLU A 288 -11.92 2.72 -18.22
N GLY A 289 -10.71 2.63 -17.67
CA GLY A 289 -9.56 2.05 -18.37
C GLY A 289 -9.76 0.57 -18.72
N TYR A 290 -10.37 -0.22 -17.84
CA TYR A 290 -10.62 -1.65 -18.07
C TYR A 290 -11.70 -1.91 -19.11
N PHE A 291 -12.81 -1.17 -19.04
CA PHE A 291 -13.96 -1.31 -19.93
C PHE A 291 -13.82 -0.53 -21.23
N SER A 292 -12.82 0.35 -21.37
CA SER A 292 -12.52 1.03 -22.62
C SER A 292 -12.33 0.04 -23.77
N GLY A 293 -13.14 0.19 -24.83
CA GLY A 293 -13.13 -0.69 -25.99
C GLY A 293 -13.87 -2.03 -25.79
N ARG A 294 -14.53 -2.25 -24.65
CA ARG A 294 -15.43 -3.37 -24.40
C ARG A 294 -16.88 -2.90 -24.54
N ASP A 295 -17.78 -3.77 -24.98
CA ASP A 295 -19.21 -3.49 -25.04
C ASP A 295 -19.88 -3.72 -23.67
N ILE A 296 -19.20 -3.33 -22.59
CA ILE A 296 -19.67 -3.44 -21.21
C ILE A 296 -19.82 -2.03 -20.66
N LYS A 297 -21.02 -1.71 -20.19
CA LYS A 297 -21.33 -0.47 -19.48
C LYS A 297 -21.24 -0.71 -17.99
N PHE A 298 -20.85 0.31 -17.24
CA PHE A 298 -20.85 0.26 -15.79
C PHE A 298 -21.40 1.55 -15.18
N GLU A 299 -21.89 1.44 -13.95
CA GLU A 299 -22.37 2.55 -13.12
C GLU A 299 -21.94 2.31 -11.68
N ILE A 300 -21.54 3.38 -10.99
CA ILE A 300 -21.22 3.37 -9.56
C ILE A 300 -22.30 4.19 -8.85
N SER A 301 -22.96 3.60 -7.87
CA SER A 301 -23.94 4.30 -7.04
C SER A 301 -23.64 4.10 -5.55
N LEU A 302 -24.11 5.03 -4.72
CA LEU A 302 -24.15 4.81 -3.27
C LEU A 302 -25.21 3.72 -2.96
N PRO A 303 -24.99 2.89 -1.93
CA PRO A 303 -25.88 1.80 -1.53
C PRO A 303 -27.25 2.27 -1.05
#